data_AF-E8QZB4-F1
#
_entry.id   AF-E8QZB4-F1
#
_cell.length_a   1.000
_cell.length_b   1.000
_cell.length_c   1.000
_cell.angle_alpha   90.00
_cell.angle_beta   90.00
_cell.angle_gamma   90.00
#
_symmetry.space_group_name_H-M   'P 1'
#
loop_
_entity.id
_entity.type
_entity.pdbx_description
1 polymer ?
#
loop_
_entity_poly.entity_id
_entity_poly.type
_entity_poly.pdbx_seq_one_letter_code
_entity_poly.pdbx_strand_id
1 'polypeptide(L)'
;MTGLETGGQGGLTPSTTPAKPLNPQADSKLEYDLLILVSQLERMLESLRSERKAARPLAAVQTACDLIEHVFRFADGRVELQAKVIERSERVLNESQSLREKFEGLSKREAEAFFNADPNAGGLREDHRRFGLMLRSALEGYFVLFAASFTDPARVQTWRQTFKVFLDDLIRRWVNPENQTASS
;
A
#
# COMPACT_ATOMS: atom_id res chain seq x y z
N MET A 1 50.25 39.98 30.19
CA MET A 1 50.43 38.52 30.33
C MET A 1 49.16 37.97 30.97
N THR A 2 48.14 37.66 30.16
CA THR A 2 47.79 36.31 29.68
C THR A 2 47.47 35.32 30.80
N GLY A 3 46.20 34.96 30.86
CA GLY A 3 45.63 33.83 31.60
C GLY A 3 44.15 33.66 31.24
N LEU A 4 43.89 33.05 30.07
CA LEU A 4 42.67 32.27 29.80
C LEU A 4 42.57 31.15 30.87
N GLU A 5 41.44 30.57 31.26
CA GLU A 5 40.55 29.80 30.40
C GLU A 5 39.08 29.74 30.90
N THR A 6 38.21 29.80 29.89
CA THR A 6 36.82 29.40 29.77
C THR A 6 36.57 27.94 30.19
N GLY A 7 35.49 27.67 30.92
CA GLY A 7 35.07 26.31 31.23
C GLY A 7 33.63 26.18 31.77
N GLY A 8 32.68 26.94 31.24
CA GLY A 8 31.26 26.75 31.55
C GLY A 8 30.67 25.66 30.64
N GLN A 9 30.60 24.43 31.14
CA GLN A 9 29.80 23.35 30.53
C GLN A 9 28.32 23.76 30.54
N GLY A 10 27.87 24.35 29.43
CA GLY A 10 26.46 24.47 29.11
C GLY A 10 25.91 23.08 28.83
N GLY A 11 25.28 22.49 29.84
CA GLY A 11 24.52 21.25 29.70
C GLY A 11 23.42 21.44 28.64
N LEU A 12 23.64 20.83 27.48
CA LEU A 12 22.59 20.60 26.49
C LEU A 12 21.56 19.67 27.15
N THR A 13 20.48 20.24 27.64
CA THR A 13 19.31 19.47 28.05
C THR A 13 18.78 18.72 26.82
N PRO A 14 18.57 17.40 26.89
CA PRO A 14 17.97 16.69 25.78
C PRO A 14 16.53 17.20 25.62
N SER A 15 16.29 17.88 24.50
CA SER A 15 14.96 18.27 24.02
C SER A 15 14.11 17.03 23.89
N THR A 16 13.45 16.65 24.99
CA THR A 16 12.55 15.51 25.05
C THR A 16 11.27 15.97 24.39
N THR A 17 11.09 15.62 23.13
CA THR A 17 9.81 15.81 22.43
C THR A 17 8.73 15.18 23.32
N PRO A 18 7.68 15.92 23.71
CA PRO A 18 6.67 15.38 24.62
C PRO A 18 6.06 14.13 23.99
N ALA A 19 6.17 13.00 24.70
CA ALA A 19 5.54 11.75 24.27
C ALA A 19 4.03 11.97 24.17
N LYS A 20 3.43 11.54 23.06
CA LYS A 20 1.97 11.60 22.86
C LYS A 20 1.31 10.86 24.04
N PRO A 21 0.38 11.48 24.78
CA PRO A 21 -0.27 10.81 25.90
C PRO A 21 -1.04 9.59 25.39
N LEU A 22 -0.95 8.48 26.14
CA LEU A 22 -1.67 7.25 25.82
C LEU A 22 -3.19 7.50 25.85
N ASN A 23 -3.90 7.04 24.81
CA ASN A 23 -5.36 7.08 24.72
C ASN A 23 -5.90 5.71 24.28
N PRO A 24 -6.11 4.79 25.23
CA PRO A 24 -6.52 3.42 24.93
C PRO A 24 -7.88 3.30 24.23
N GLN A 25 -8.80 4.25 24.47
CA GLN A 25 -10.13 4.23 23.84
C GLN A 25 -10.07 4.62 22.36
N ALA A 26 -9.30 5.68 22.04
CA ALA A 26 -9.08 6.07 20.64
C ALA A 26 -8.33 4.99 19.86
N ASP A 27 -7.29 4.40 20.46
CA ASP A 27 -6.53 3.30 19.86
C ASP A 27 -7.42 2.07 19.60
N SER A 28 -8.28 1.70 20.54
CA SER A 28 -9.16 0.53 20.36
C SER A 28 -10.24 0.76 19.30
N LYS A 29 -10.76 1.99 19.18
CA LYS A 29 -11.69 2.34 18.10
C LYS A 29 -11.00 2.26 16.73
N LEU A 30 -9.82 2.87 16.60
CA LEU A 30 -9.04 2.84 15.36
C LEU A 30 -8.69 1.40 14.96
N GLU A 31 -8.28 0.57 15.93
CA GLU A 31 -7.99 -0.85 15.71
C GLU A 31 -9.20 -1.61 15.18
N TYR A 32 -10.39 -1.41 15.76
CA TYR A 32 -11.62 -2.01 15.26
C TYR A 32 -11.94 -1.57 13.82
N ASP A 33 -11.85 -0.26 13.54
CA ASP A 33 -12.10 0.29 12.22
C ASP A 33 -11.09 -0.27 11.18
N LEU A 34 -9.82 -0.41 11.56
CA LEU A 34 -8.77 -0.97 10.71
C LEU A 34 -8.95 -2.47 10.47
N LEU A 35 -9.45 -3.24 11.44
CA LEU A 35 -9.79 -4.65 11.25
C LEU A 35 -10.87 -4.83 10.18
N ILE A 36 -11.89 -3.95 10.18
CA ILE A 36 -12.93 -3.94 9.14
C ILE A 36 -12.31 -3.60 7.78
N LEU A 37 -11.47 -2.57 7.71
CA LEU A 37 -10.79 -2.18 6.48
C LEU A 37 -9.96 -3.34 5.93
N VAL A 38 -9.05 -3.92 6.72
CA VAL A 38 -8.19 -5.02 6.27
C VAL A 38 -9.02 -6.21 5.80
N SER A 39 -10.09 -6.57 6.52
CA SER A 39 -11.00 -7.64 6.09
C SER A 39 -11.68 -7.38 4.73
N GLN A 40 -11.95 -6.11 4.41
CA GLN A 40 -12.44 -5.72 3.08
C GLN A 40 -11.33 -5.85 2.03
N LEU A 41 -10.15 -5.31 2.32
CA LEU A 41 -9.02 -5.35 1.39
C LEU A 41 -8.57 -6.79 1.10
N GLU A 42 -8.60 -7.69 2.07
CA GLU A 42 -8.27 -9.12 1.88
C GLU A 42 -9.26 -9.82 0.92
N ARG A 43 -10.55 -9.49 1.00
CA ARG A 43 -11.53 -10.01 0.04
C ARG A 43 -11.23 -9.53 -1.38
N MET A 44 -10.81 -8.28 -1.52
CA MET A 44 -10.41 -7.71 -2.81
C MET A 44 -9.11 -8.34 -3.34
N LEU A 45 -8.15 -8.69 -2.46
CA LEU A 45 -6.97 -9.47 -2.85
C LEU A 45 -7.34 -10.86 -3.38
N GLU A 46 -8.40 -11.49 -2.85
CA GLU A 46 -8.87 -12.77 -3.38
C GLU A 46 -9.61 -12.62 -4.72
N SER A 47 -10.36 -11.52 -4.90
CA SER A 47 -10.91 -11.14 -6.20
C SER A 47 -9.80 -10.96 -7.23
N LEU A 48 -8.73 -10.22 -6.92
CA LEU A 48 -7.56 -10.07 -7.81
C LEU A 48 -6.98 -11.41 -8.25
N ARG A 49 -6.85 -12.36 -7.32
CA ARG A 49 -6.37 -13.70 -7.63
C ARG A 49 -7.33 -14.45 -8.56
N SER A 50 -8.63 -14.30 -8.34
CA SER A 50 -9.67 -14.95 -9.14
C SER A 50 -9.72 -14.38 -10.56
N GLU A 51 -9.68 -13.06 -10.71
CA GLU A 51 -9.66 -12.40 -12.03
C GLU A 51 -8.41 -12.77 -12.84
N ARG A 52 -7.26 -12.89 -12.17
CA ARG A 52 -6.03 -13.39 -12.79
C ARG A 52 -6.19 -14.82 -13.32
N LYS A 53 -6.74 -15.74 -12.51
CA LYS A 53 -7.02 -17.12 -12.93
C LYS A 53 -7.98 -17.19 -14.11
N ALA A 54 -8.91 -16.25 -14.18
CA ALA A 54 -9.87 -16.12 -15.28
C ALA A 54 -9.32 -15.36 -16.51
N ALA A 55 -8.05 -14.95 -16.50
CA ALA A 55 -7.43 -14.13 -17.52
C ALA A 55 -8.19 -12.83 -17.83
N ARG A 56 -8.64 -12.12 -16.78
CA ARG A 56 -9.42 -10.86 -16.88
C ARG A 56 -8.59 -9.67 -16.39
N PRO A 57 -7.69 -9.13 -17.22
CA PRO A 57 -6.78 -8.07 -16.78
C PRO A 57 -7.50 -6.76 -16.48
N LEU A 58 -8.57 -6.44 -17.20
CA LEU A 58 -9.38 -5.25 -16.94
C LEU A 58 -10.04 -5.28 -15.56
N ALA A 59 -10.60 -6.43 -15.18
CA ALA A 59 -11.21 -6.62 -13.86
C ALA A 59 -10.17 -6.55 -12.73
N ALA A 60 -8.94 -7.02 -12.98
CA ALA A 60 -7.84 -6.87 -12.04
C ALA A 60 -7.45 -5.38 -11.84
N VAL A 61 -7.38 -4.59 -12.91
CA VAL A 61 -7.14 -3.14 -12.80
C VAL A 61 -8.28 -2.43 -12.08
N GLN A 62 -9.53 -2.78 -12.36
CA GLN A 62 -10.67 -2.23 -11.62
C GLN A 62 -10.57 -2.52 -10.12
N THR A 63 -10.27 -3.76 -9.75
CA THR A 63 -10.14 -4.13 -8.33
C THR A 63 -8.99 -3.37 -7.65
N ALA A 64 -7.91 -3.08 -8.37
CA ALA A 64 -6.82 -2.23 -7.88
C ALA A 64 -7.24 -0.77 -7.67
N CYS A 65 -8.04 -0.19 -8.56
CA CYS A 65 -8.65 1.13 -8.35
C CYS A 65 -9.54 1.13 -7.11
N ASP A 66 -10.37 0.10 -6.97
CA ASP A 66 -11.29 0.00 -5.84
C ASP A 66 -10.51 -0.10 -4.52
N LEU A 67 -9.36 -0.81 -4.49
CA LEU A 67 -8.49 -0.91 -3.31
C LEU A 67 -8.04 0.46 -2.83
N ILE A 68 -7.51 1.30 -3.75
CA ILE A 68 -7.01 2.62 -3.40
C ILE A 68 -8.16 3.55 -2.97
N GLU A 69 -9.33 3.46 -3.62
CA GLU A 69 -10.50 4.23 -3.24
C GLU A 69 -11.03 3.87 -1.84
N HIS A 70 -11.07 2.58 -1.48
CA HIS A 70 -11.49 2.17 -0.14
C HIS A 70 -10.56 2.71 0.93
N VAL A 71 -9.26 2.64 0.69
CA VAL A 71 -8.25 3.19 1.62
C VAL A 71 -8.33 4.71 1.70
N PHE A 72 -8.54 5.40 0.58
CA PHE A 72 -8.75 6.84 0.56
C PHE A 72 -9.99 7.25 1.38
N ARG A 73 -11.15 6.62 1.15
CA ARG A 73 -12.39 6.90 1.88
C ARG A 73 -12.29 6.57 3.37
N PHE A 74 -11.49 5.56 3.72
CA PHE A 74 -11.17 5.29 5.11
C PHE A 74 -10.34 6.44 5.71
N ALA A 75 -9.32 6.90 5.01
CA ALA A 75 -8.44 7.95 5.50
C ALA A 75 -9.13 9.32 5.60
N ASP A 76 -10.07 9.59 4.70
CA ASP A 76 -10.83 10.83 4.66
C ASP A 76 -11.54 11.12 5.99
N GLY A 77 -11.27 12.31 6.54
CA GLY A 77 -11.77 12.74 7.85
C GLY A 77 -11.22 11.98 9.07
N ARG A 78 -10.32 11.01 8.92
CA ARG A 78 -9.74 10.21 10.04
C ARG A 78 -8.28 10.51 10.31
N VAL A 79 -7.50 10.81 9.28
CA VAL A 79 -6.09 11.15 9.39
C VAL A 79 -5.77 12.40 8.60
N GLU A 80 -4.74 13.13 9.04
CA GLU A 80 -4.22 14.26 8.28
C GLU A 80 -3.49 13.72 7.03
N LEU A 81 -4.13 13.90 5.87
CA LEU A 81 -3.59 13.45 4.60
C LEU A 81 -2.45 14.36 4.13
N GLN A 82 -1.28 13.77 3.94
CA GLN A 82 -0.17 14.47 3.31
C GLN A 82 -0.40 14.59 1.81
N ALA A 83 -0.12 15.76 1.23
CA ALA A 83 -0.27 16.02 -0.21
C ALA A 83 0.40 14.94 -1.09
N LYS A 84 1.56 14.43 -0.66
CA LYS A 84 2.30 13.36 -1.35
C LYS A 84 1.54 12.03 -1.42
N VAL A 85 0.73 11.71 -0.40
CA VAL A 85 -0.08 10.48 -0.39
C VAL A 85 -1.27 10.62 -1.34
N ILE A 86 -1.87 11.82 -1.39
CA ILE A 86 -2.95 12.15 -2.34
C ILE A 86 -2.42 12.07 -3.78
N GLU A 87 -1.30 12.74 -4.07
CA GLU A 87 -0.68 12.74 -5.41
C GLU A 87 -0.34 11.32 -5.90
N ARG A 88 0.18 10.46 -5.01
CA ARG A 88 0.45 9.04 -5.36
C ARG A 88 -0.81 8.29 -5.74
N SER A 89 -1.91 8.55 -5.05
CA SER A 89 -3.20 7.90 -5.31
C SER A 89 -3.82 8.38 -6.61
N GLU A 90 -3.76 9.68 -6.88
CA GLU A 90 -4.18 10.27 -8.15
C GLU A 90 -3.37 9.69 -9.32
N ARG A 91 -2.04 9.54 -9.16
CA ARG A 91 -1.21 8.87 -10.17
C ARG A 91 -1.64 7.44 -10.42
N VAL A 92 -2.00 6.67 -9.37
CA VAL A 92 -2.53 5.31 -9.56
C VAL A 92 -3.82 5.34 -10.38
N LEU A 93 -4.75 6.24 -10.06
CA LEU A 93 -6.00 6.36 -10.81
C LEU A 93 -5.77 6.76 -12.27
N ASN A 94 -4.87 7.70 -12.53
CA ASN A 94 -4.54 8.13 -13.90
C ASN A 94 -3.85 7.02 -14.71
N GLU A 95 -2.85 6.34 -14.14
CA GLU A 95 -2.19 5.21 -14.82
C GLU A 95 -3.15 4.03 -15.02
N SER A 96 -4.15 3.87 -14.14
CA SER A 96 -5.16 2.83 -14.33
C SER A 96 -5.98 3.04 -15.61
N GLN A 97 -6.25 4.29 -15.98
CA GLN A 97 -6.97 4.60 -17.22
C GLN A 97 -6.15 4.20 -18.44
N SER A 98 -4.87 4.59 -18.48
CA SER A 98 -3.97 4.18 -19.56
C SER A 98 -3.83 2.65 -19.67
N LEU A 99 -3.79 1.96 -18.53
CA LEU A 99 -3.68 0.50 -18.51
C LEU A 99 -4.99 -0.19 -18.93
N ARG A 100 -6.15 0.39 -18.59
CA ARG A 100 -7.46 -0.09 -19.07
C ARG A 100 -7.57 -0.01 -20.59
N GLU A 101 -7.23 1.13 -21.19
CA GLU A 101 -7.25 1.31 -22.65
C GLU A 101 -6.41 0.25 -23.37
N LYS A 102 -5.22 -0.06 -22.84
CA LYS A 102 -4.35 -1.13 -23.36
C LYS A 102 -4.98 -2.52 -23.23
N PHE A 103 -5.73 -2.77 -22.15
CA PHE A 103 -6.39 -4.07 -21.93
C PHE A 103 -7.69 -4.24 -22.70
N GLU A 104 -8.45 -3.17 -22.95
CA GLU A 104 -9.68 -3.22 -23.75
C GLU A 104 -9.41 -3.62 -25.20
N GLY A 105 -8.22 -3.30 -25.73
CA GLY A 105 -7.78 -3.70 -27.06
C GLY A 105 -7.35 -5.16 -27.19
N LEU A 106 -7.25 -5.92 -26.10
CA LEU A 106 -6.78 -7.31 -26.15
C LEU A 106 -7.88 -8.28 -26.56
N SER A 107 -7.56 -9.17 -27.49
CA SER A 107 -8.33 -10.40 -27.68
C SER A 107 -8.20 -11.33 -26.47
N LYS A 108 -9.15 -12.27 -26.34
CA LYS A 108 -9.10 -13.31 -25.28
C LYS A 108 -7.76 -14.07 -25.27
N ARG A 109 -7.24 -14.41 -26.46
CA ARG A 109 -5.96 -15.14 -26.60
C ARG A 109 -4.78 -14.29 -26.12
N GLU A 110 -4.78 -13.00 -26.39
CA GLU A 110 -3.72 -12.09 -25.93
C GLU A 110 -3.79 -11.85 -24.42
N ALA A 111 -5.00 -11.76 -23.84
CA ALA A 111 -5.19 -11.69 -22.40
C ALA A 111 -4.68 -12.97 -21.69
N GLU A 112 -4.95 -14.15 -22.25
CA GLU A 112 -4.41 -15.42 -21.76
C GLU A 112 -2.88 -15.47 -21.89
N ALA A 113 -2.34 -15.07 -23.05
CA ALA A 113 -0.90 -15.02 -23.29
C ALA A 113 -0.20 -14.04 -22.33
N PHE A 114 -0.83 -12.89 -22.05
CA PHE A 114 -0.36 -11.91 -21.07
C PHE A 114 -0.17 -12.53 -19.69
N PHE A 115 -1.10 -13.34 -19.20
CA PHE A 115 -0.94 -14.00 -17.89
C PHE A 115 -0.06 -15.26 -17.92
N ASN A 116 0.05 -15.95 -19.05
CA ASN A 116 0.81 -17.21 -19.20
C ASN A 116 2.30 -17.04 -19.54
N ALA A 117 2.91 -15.91 -19.18
CA ALA A 117 4.35 -15.69 -19.36
C ALA A 117 4.90 -15.72 -20.82
N ASP A 118 4.06 -15.62 -21.88
CA ASP A 118 4.50 -15.43 -23.28
C ASP A 118 5.52 -14.26 -23.43
N PRO A 119 6.71 -14.50 -23.99
CA PRO A 119 7.77 -13.48 -24.13
C PRO A 119 7.40 -12.29 -25.02
N ASN A 120 6.37 -12.39 -25.88
CA ASN A 120 5.95 -11.31 -26.77
C ASN A 120 5.11 -10.22 -26.07
N ALA A 121 4.66 -10.45 -24.84
CA ALA A 121 3.85 -9.49 -24.06
C ALA A 121 4.70 -8.51 -23.20
N GLY A 122 6.00 -8.39 -23.46
CA GLY A 122 6.97 -7.75 -22.56
C GLY A 122 6.63 -6.32 -22.15
N GLY A 123 6.25 -5.45 -23.09
CA GLY A 123 5.94 -4.04 -22.80
C GLY A 123 4.72 -3.86 -21.90
N LEU A 124 3.61 -4.54 -22.23
CA LEU A 124 2.37 -4.46 -21.44
C LEU A 124 2.52 -5.07 -20.04
N ARG A 125 3.33 -6.13 -19.92
CA ARG A 125 3.65 -6.71 -18.59
C ARG A 125 4.47 -5.78 -17.74
N GLU A 126 5.42 -5.08 -18.33
CA GLU A 126 6.23 -4.12 -17.59
C GLU A 126 5.37 -2.94 -17.10
N ASP A 127 4.46 -2.45 -17.94
CA ASP A 127 3.47 -1.43 -17.54
C ASP A 127 2.57 -1.94 -16.40
N HIS A 128 2.05 -3.16 -16.52
CA HIS A 128 1.26 -3.79 -15.46
C HIS A 128 2.06 -3.96 -14.17
N ARG A 129 3.32 -4.40 -14.25
CA ARG A 129 4.21 -4.54 -13.09
C ARG A 129 4.45 -3.19 -12.42
N ARG A 130 4.76 -2.16 -13.21
CA ARG A 130 4.97 -0.79 -12.74
C ARG A 130 3.72 -0.27 -12.04
N PHE A 131 2.54 -0.48 -12.62
CA PHE A 131 1.28 -0.10 -12.00
C PHE A 131 1.07 -0.75 -10.63
N GLY A 132 1.36 -2.05 -10.48
CA GLY A 132 1.29 -2.74 -9.19
C GLY A 132 2.22 -2.16 -8.13
N LEU A 133 3.43 -1.78 -8.54
CA LEU A 133 4.39 -1.11 -7.64
C LEU A 133 3.92 0.29 -7.24
N MET A 134 3.29 1.02 -8.16
CA MET A 134 2.67 2.31 -7.85
C MET A 134 1.53 2.17 -6.85
N LEU A 135 0.64 1.20 -7.06
CA LEU A 135 -0.44 0.87 -6.12
C LEU A 135 0.10 0.57 -4.74
N ARG A 136 1.11 -0.31 -4.64
CA ARG A 136 1.76 -0.64 -3.36
C ARG A 136 2.31 0.61 -2.67
N SER A 137 2.99 1.48 -3.41
CA SER A 137 3.58 2.71 -2.84
C SER A 137 2.54 3.71 -2.36
N ALA A 138 1.39 3.79 -3.03
CA ALA A 138 0.27 4.62 -2.60
C ALA A 138 -0.35 4.08 -1.30
N LEU A 139 -0.66 2.79 -1.26
CA LEU A 139 -1.22 2.11 -0.07
C LEU A 139 -0.27 2.17 1.13
N GLU A 140 1.03 1.97 0.91
CA GLU A 140 2.06 2.12 1.94
C GLU A 140 2.02 3.52 2.58
N GLY A 141 1.79 4.57 1.78
CA GLY A 141 1.62 5.94 2.28
C GLY A 141 0.50 6.05 3.32
N TYR A 142 -0.68 5.50 3.03
CA TYR A 142 -1.81 5.50 3.96
C TYR A 142 -1.54 4.65 5.20
N PHE A 143 -0.98 3.46 5.02
CA PHE A 143 -0.70 2.54 6.12
C PHE A 143 0.31 3.10 7.13
N VAL A 144 1.29 3.87 6.65
CA VAL A 144 2.19 4.63 7.53
C VAL A 144 1.42 5.66 8.36
N LEU A 145 0.48 6.40 7.75
CA LEU A 145 -0.36 7.38 8.46
C LEU A 145 -1.29 6.72 9.49
N PHE A 146 -1.92 5.60 9.14
CA PHE A 146 -2.78 4.85 10.05
C PHE A 146 -2.00 4.33 11.25
N ALA A 147 -0.84 3.70 11.01
CA ALA A 147 0.01 3.20 12.08
C ALA A 147 0.51 4.33 12.99
N ALA A 148 0.84 5.51 12.43
CA ALA A 148 1.28 6.68 13.21
C ALA A 148 0.15 7.32 14.03
N SER A 149 -1.11 6.97 13.79
CA SER A 149 -2.26 7.52 14.50
C SER A 149 -2.42 6.92 15.90
N PHE A 150 -1.92 5.71 16.13
CA PHE A 150 -1.90 5.07 17.45
C PHE A 150 -1.05 5.84 18.47
N THR A 151 -1.48 5.83 19.72
CA THR A 151 -0.70 6.37 20.85
C THR A 151 0.21 5.33 21.47
N ASP A 152 -0.23 4.07 21.50
CA ASP A 152 0.54 2.93 22.01
C ASP A 152 1.60 2.45 21.00
N PRO A 153 2.91 2.54 21.30
CA PRO A 153 3.98 2.09 20.41
C PRO A 153 3.91 0.61 20.04
N ALA A 154 3.37 -0.25 20.91
CA ALA A 154 3.21 -1.67 20.62
C ALA A 154 2.20 -1.87 19.48
N ARG A 155 1.07 -1.16 19.53
CA ARG A 155 0.05 -1.20 18.47
C ARG A 155 0.57 -0.63 17.15
N VAL A 156 1.38 0.44 17.20
CA VAL A 156 2.05 0.99 16.00
C VAL A 156 2.84 -0.11 15.29
N GLN A 157 3.65 -0.89 16.03
CA GLN A 157 4.47 -1.95 15.44
C GLN A 157 3.63 -3.11 14.91
N THR A 158 2.61 -3.55 15.67
CA THR A 158 1.68 -4.59 15.23
C THR A 158 1.04 -4.20 13.90
N TRP A 159 0.48 -2.99 13.79
CA TRP A 159 -0.19 -2.55 12.57
C TRP A 159 0.77 -2.35 11.40
N ARG A 160 1.98 -1.84 11.63
CA ARG A 160 3.02 -1.80 10.58
C ARG A 160 3.33 -3.19 10.02
N GLN A 161 3.43 -4.19 10.89
CA GLN A 161 3.70 -5.56 10.45
C GLN A 161 2.51 -6.14 9.68
N THR A 162 1.27 -5.94 10.15
CA THR A 162 0.06 -6.36 9.44
C THR A 162 0.00 -5.75 8.03
N PHE A 163 0.20 -4.44 7.92
CA PHE A 163 0.20 -3.75 6.63
C PHE A 163 1.32 -4.21 5.70
N LYS A 164 2.51 -4.48 6.24
CA LYS A 164 3.62 -5.03 5.46
C LYS A 164 3.26 -6.39 4.84
N VAL A 165 2.69 -7.30 5.64
CA VAL A 165 2.24 -8.62 5.16
C VAL A 165 1.22 -8.46 4.03
N PHE A 166 0.23 -7.57 4.21
CA PHE A 166 -0.76 -7.27 3.18
C PHE A 166 -0.13 -6.75 1.87
N LEU A 167 0.81 -5.79 1.96
CA LEU A 167 1.47 -5.20 0.79
C LEU A 167 2.34 -6.20 0.04
N ASP A 168 3.02 -7.08 0.76
CA ASP A 168 3.85 -8.13 0.17
C ASP A 168 2.97 -9.17 -0.55
N ASP A 169 1.82 -9.51 0.02
CA ASP A 169 0.84 -10.40 -0.62
C ASP A 169 0.18 -9.75 -1.86
N LEU A 170 -0.13 -8.46 -1.80
CA LEU A 170 -0.61 -7.70 -2.96
C LEU A 170 0.37 -7.81 -4.13
N ILE A 171 1.65 -7.50 -3.89
CA ILE A 171 2.68 -7.56 -4.94
C ILE A 171 2.90 -8.98 -5.42
N ARG A 172 2.89 -9.99 -4.54
CA ARG A 172 3.02 -11.39 -4.96
C ARG A 172 1.89 -11.79 -5.91
N ARG A 173 0.65 -11.40 -5.61
CA ARG A 173 -0.53 -11.69 -6.44
C ARG A 173 -0.51 -10.90 -7.75
N TRP A 174 0.03 -9.68 -7.73
CA TRP A 174 0.06 -8.77 -8.87
C TRP A 174 1.21 -9.02 -9.86
N VAL A 175 2.44 -9.17 -9.34
CA VAL A 175 3.68 -9.20 -10.13
C VAL A 175 4.16 -10.63 -10.42
N ASN A 176 3.92 -11.59 -9.52
CA ASN A 176 4.63 -12.86 -9.58
C ASN A 176 3.90 -13.97 -10.39
N PRO A 177 4.54 -14.58 -11.40
CA PRO A 177 3.97 -15.63 -12.25
C PRO A 177 4.23 -17.08 -11.80
N GLU A 178 5.06 -17.36 -10.78
CA GLU A 178 5.53 -18.74 -10.52
C GLU A 178 5.14 -19.30 -9.13
N ASN A 179 4.86 -20.62 -9.09
CA ASN A 179 4.50 -21.49 -7.95
C ASN A 179 3.02 -21.62 -7.50
N GLN A 180 2.13 -22.09 -8.39
CA GLN A 180 0.98 -22.94 -7.96
C GLN A 180 0.85 -24.25 -8.75
N THR A 181 1.93 -24.73 -9.38
CA THR A 181 2.00 -26.07 -9.98
C THR A 181 3.31 -26.75 -9.59
N ALA A 182 3.43 -27.15 -8.31
CA ALA A 182 4.34 -28.21 -7.85
C ALA A 182 4.16 -28.42 -6.33
N SER A 183 3.03 -28.98 -5.92
CA SER A 183 2.87 -29.75 -4.66
C SER A 183 1.47 -30.36 -4.64
N SER A 184 1.31 -31.45 -5.37
CA SER A 184 0.33 -32.51 -5.13
C SER A 184 0.95 -33.81 -5.64
#